data_AF-A0A3F3QIV6-F1
#
_entry.id   AF-A0A3F3QIV6-F1
#
_cell.length_a   1.000
_cell.length_b   1.000
_cell.length_c   1.000
_cell.angle_alpha   90.00
_cell.angle_beta   90.00
_cell.angle_gamma   90.00
#
_symmetry.space_group_name_H-M   'P 1'
#
loop_
_entity.id
_entity.type
_entity.pdbx_description
1 polymer ?
#
loop_
_entity_poly.entity_id
_entity_poly.type
_entity_poly.pdbx_seq_one_letter_code
_entity_poly.pdbx_strand_id
1 'polypeptide(L)'
;MSDVVRSITFQTPQEYYAGFKSRPNLQKAFCDIDDEINLKAYLKLLKDSQTRNFVLDFGNDDAWCAVNLDQGDVAALLRKPKPKCFGTRWINIWAPEQQKDLIKTLTNHYGVSERLQGLMCTDPVERPSKPPVPPEPQRNNFRSNDVDRSRRSRPDDVEGNALQNLRHPEEIAALAAFRGITFGNVIDQIWHFCSVDYGAQYTCVGYNSLFVIPQTDQHNGRELPDGKRLWTWLILCHDGTVICMQENPFPGLSGPSEKELQAVLGVVRRNIQLIFAGVSKQHFASSESDSLVTIRVRPFLEGGPEQVSIRQDDGPSLLFYYIFDDWVSSYALVAQREHKYGVSLNRLRQDMLSKPEVDLVHELHRLGRQLAVLRRLYQSYELIMMRILQRQRLLRDEARSNRLPMAMGQSFAENDVGETRRSTRESFSLLTPDADVGVQLSPPAVARFERLLDRIKLYCLSEIESCLTEKENLTFLNFNLIALKDSQAVEKLTRITILLAKVTILFLPVSLMTGYFSTELRNVKGEYTINQYWVSFGVIMFLSMVLLWIFGYASDTVEGKTIYQSLSRSFFRMSRDRVSHRRNETPGGTSR
;
A
#
# COMPACT_ATOMS: atom_id res chain seq x y z
N MET A 1 -55.87 -8.37 16.16
CA MET A 1 -55.48 -9.56 16.94
C MET A 1 -54.06 -9.34 17.40
N SER A 2 -53.94 -9.08 18.70
CA SER A 2 -52.83 -8.40 19.36
C SER A 2 -52.10 -9.41 20.24
N ASP A 3 -51.01 -9.97 19.73
CA ASP A 3 -50.07 -10.74 20.55
C ASP A 3 -49.00 -9.79 21.08
N VAL A 4 -49.20 -9.43 22.34
CA VAL A 4 -48.25 -8.71 23.20
C VAL A 4 -46.98 -9.54 23.29
N VAL A 5 -45.90 -9.05 22.67
CA VAL A 5 -44.54 -9.57 22.79
C VAL A 5 -44.11 -9.41 24.25
N ARG A 6 -44.30 -10.46 25.07
CA ARG A 6 -43.65 -10.58 26.37
C ARG A 6 -42.14 -10.60 26.11
N SER A 7 -41.41 -9.60 26.62
CA SER A 7 -39.95 -9.59 26.59
C SER A 7 -39.43 -10.75 27.43
N ILE A 8 -39.13 -11.88 26.80
CA ILE A 8 -38.40 -12.97 27.44
C ILE A 8 -36.98 -12.45 27.63
N THR A 9 -36.65 -12.05 28.84
CA THR A 9 -35.29 -11.67 29.23
C THR A 9 -34.48 -12.97 29.33
N PHE A 10 -33.86 -13.40 28.23
CA PHE A 10 -32.94 -14.53 28.26
C PHE A 10 -31.77 -14.17 29.18
N GLN A 11 -31.52 -15.01 30.19
CA GLN A 11 -30.45 -14.78 31.15
C GLN A 11 -29.14 -15.40 30.69
N THR A 12 -29.19 -16.47 29.88
CA THR A 12 -28.01 -17.17 29.37
C THR A 12 -27.96 -17.25 27.83
N PRO A 13 -26.75 -17.31 27.24
CA PRO A 13 -26.56 -17.57 25.81
C PRO A 13 -27.32 -18.80 25.28
N GLN A 14 -27.27 -19.90 26.03
CA GLN A 14 -27.86 -21.19 25.65
C GLN A 14 -29.38 -21.08 25.52
N GLU A 15 -30.05 -20.41 26.47
CA GLU A 15 -31.48 -20.16 26.41
C GLU A 15 -31.86 -19.26 25.22
N TYR A 16 -31.04 -18.25 24.92
CA TYR A 16 -31.27 -17.35 23.79
C TYR A 16 -31.28 -18.11 22.47
N TYR A 17 -30.26 -18.95 22.22
CA TYR A 17 -30.16 -19.73 20.99
C TYR A 17 -31.17 -20.88 20.94
N ALA A 18 -31.47 -21.53 22.07
CA ALA A 18 -32.54 -22.53 22.18
C ALA A 18 -33.93 -21.95 21.89
N GLY A 19 -34.11 -20.64 22.04
CA GLY A 19 -35.36 -19.96 21.72
C GLY A 19 -35.68 -19.84 20.23
N PHE A 20 -34.78 -20.21 19.30
CA PHE A 20 -35.04 -20.20 17.85
C PHE A 20 -35.76 -21.47 17.38
N LYS A 21 -36.94 -21.76 17.96
CA LYS A 21 -37.71 -22.99 17.69
C LYS A 21 -38.11 -23.17 16.22
N SER A 22 -38.26 -22.07 15.48
CA SER A 22 -38.62 -22.09 14.06
C SER A 22 -37.45 -22.45 13.13
N ARG A 23 -36.20 -22.47 13.62
CA ARG A 23 -34.99 -22.77 12.83
C ARG A 23 -34.03 -23.64 13.64
N PRO A 24 -34.20 -24.98 13.61
CA PRO A 24 -33.37 -25.90 14.40
C PRO A 24 -31.89 -25.92 13.98
N ASN A 25 -31.60 -25.58 12.72
CA ASN A 25 -30.22 -25.46 12.23
C ASN A 25 -29.49 -24.29 12.89
N LEU A 26 -30.17 -23.15 13.07
CA LEU A 26 -29.62 -21.98 13.75
C LEU A 26 -29.29 -22.26 15.21
N GLN A 27 -30.14 -23.02 15.90
CA GLN A 27 -29.92 -23.43 17.30
C GLN A 27 -28.62 -24.24 17.46
N LYS A 28 -28.31 -25.13 16.51
CA LYS A 28 -27.13 -26.00 16.57
C LYS A 28 -25.86 -25.35 16.01
N ALA A 29 -26.01 -24.27 15.25
CA ALA A 29 -24.88 -23.62 14.57
C ALA A 29 -24.00 -22.81 15.52
N PHE A 30 -24.57 -22.26 16.60
CA PHE A 30 -23.83 -21.45 17.56
C PHE A 30 -23.12 -22.32 18.59
N CYS A 31 -21.81 -22.13 18.75
CA CYS A 31 -21.00 -22.80 19.77
C CYS A 31 -20.16 -21.78 20.56
N ASP A 32 -19.88 -22.13 21.82
CA ASP A 32 -19.05 -21.33 22.71
C ASP A 32 -17.58 -21.36 22.24
N ILE A 33 -16.98 -20.20 22.01
CA ILE A 33 -15.57 -20.07 21.59
C ILE A 33 -14.62 -19.86 22.77
N ASP A 34 -15.14 -19.78 23.99
CA ASP A 34 -14.34 -19.87 25.21
C ASP A 34 -13.91 -21.31 25.52
N ASP A 35 -14.47 -22.30 24.81
CA ASP A 35 -13.95 -23.65 24.77
C ASP A 35 -12.77 -23.77 23.80
N GLU A 36 -11.64 -24.30 24.28
CA GLU A 36 -10.39 -24.41 23.49
C GLU A 36 -10.56 -25.23 22.19
N ILE A 37 -11.37 -26.29 22.23
CA ILE A 37 -11.64 -27.17 21.09
C ILE A 37 -12.39 -26.39 20.00
N ASN A 38 -13.43 -25.65 20.40
CA ASN A 38 -14.25 -24.86 19.49
C ASN A 38 -13.43 -23.70 18.91
N LEU A 39 -12.63 -23.01 19.72
CA LEU A 39 -11.73 -21.95 19.25
C LEU A 39 -10.80 -22.47 18.14
N LYS A 40 -10.11 -23.59 18.39
CA LYS A 40 -9.21 -24.21 17.39
C LYS A 40 -9.95 -24.62 16.12
N ALA A 41 -11.18 -25.12 16.24
CA ALA A 41 -12.02 -25.46 15.08
C ALA A 41 -12.39 -24.22 14.26
N TYR A 42 -12.89 -23.16 14.92
CA TYR A 42 -13.25 -21.92 14.24
C TYR A 42 -12.05 -21.23 13.60
N LEU A 43 -10.88 -21.19 14.25
CA LEU A 43 -9.68 -20.62 13.64
C LEU A 43 -9.25 -21.34 12.35
N LYS A 44 -9.51 -22.65 12.23
CA LYS A 44 -9.32 -23.39 10.97
C LYS A 44 -10.39 -23.02 9.94
N LEU A 45 -11.65 -22.94 10.35
CA LEU A 45 -12.75 -22.53 9.45
C LEU A 45 -12.56 -21.12 8.91
N LEU A 46 -12.07 -20.17 9.71
CA LEU A 46 -11.79 -18.80 9.24
C LEU A 46 -10.68 -18.74 8.18
N LYS A 47 -9.78 -19.73 8.11
CA LYS A 47 -8.79 -19.86 7.03
C LYS A 47 -9.38 -20.49 5.77
N ASP A 48 -10.44 -21.26 5.90
CA ASP A 48 -11.06 -21.98 4.80
C ASP A 48 -11.77 -21.04 3.81
N SER A 49 -11.46 -21.22 2.53
CA SER A 49 -12.15 -20.59 1.40
C SER A 49 -13.66 -20.79 1.39
N GLN A 50 -14.16 -21.90 1.94
CA GLN A 50 -15.60 -22.21 1.96
C GLN A 50 -16.39 -21.37 2.97
N THR A 51 -15.72 -20.73 3.91
CA THR A 51 -16.38 -19.87 4.90
C THR A 51 -16.71 -18.53 4.26
N ARG A 52 -18.02 -18.25 4.14
CA ARG A 52 -18.63 -17.09 3.45
C ARG A 52 -19.07 -15.98 4.41
N ASN A 53 -19.50 -16.35 5.61
CA ASN A 53 -19.79 -15.38 6.67
C ASN A 53 -19.63 -16.02 8.06
N PHE A 54 -19.58 -15.19 9.09
CA PHE A 54 -19.77 -15.63 10.47
C PHE A 54 -20.47 -14.56 11.30
N VAL A 55 -21.08 -15.01 12.39
CA VAL A 55 -21.65 -14.15 13.42
C VAL A 55 -21.07 -14.55 14.77
N LEU A 56 -20.44 -13.60 15.46
CA LEU A 56 -19.87 -13.76 16.79
C LEU A 56 -20.55 -12.81 17.76
N ASP A 57 -21.30 -13.35 18.71
CA ASP A 57 -21.88 -12.61 19.82
C ASP A 57 -20.98 -12.75 21.04
N PHE A 58 -20.56 -11.64 21.65
CA PHE A 58 -19.76 -11.68 22.86
C PHE A 58 -20.12 -10.60 23.87
N GLY A 59 -19.94 -10.95 25.14
CA GLY A 59 -20.02 -10.05 26.29
C GLY A 59 -18.85 -10.27 27.23
N ASN A 60 -18.97 -9.85 28.49
CA ASN A 60 -17.89 -10.03 29.47
C ASN A 60 -17.59 -11.52 29.71
N ASP A 61 -18.65 -12.32 29.87
CA ASP A 61 -18.52 -13.69 30.36
C ASP A 61 -18.62 -14.76 29.26
N ASP A 62 -19.28 -14.45 28.13
CA ASP A 62 -19.60 -15.44 27.11
C ASP A 62 -19.23 -14.96 25.71
N ALA A 63 -18.76 -15.86 24.85
CA ALA A 63 -18.53 -15.60 23.44
C ALA A 63 -18.99 -16.79 22.57
N TRP A 64 -19.93 -16.55 21.66
CA TRP A 64 -20.62 -17.58 20.89
C TRP A 64 -20.58 -17.27 19.40
N CYS A 65 -20.10 -18.22 18.59
CA CYS A 65 -19.92 -18.04 17.15
C CYS A 65 -20.72 -19.06 16.35
N ALA A 66 -21.20 -18.64 15.18
CA ALA A 66 -21.67 -19.50 14.10
C ALA A 66 -21.10 -19.04 12.75
N VAL A 67 -20.90 -19.98 11.82
CA VAL A 67 -20.40 -19.72 10.46
C VAL A 67 -21.43 -20.07 9.41
N ASN A 68 -21.34 -19.44 8.24
CA ASN A 68 -22.14 -19.74 7.04
C ASN A 68 -23.66 -19.71 7.28
N LEU A 69 -24.13 -18.69 7.99
CA LEU A 69 -25.56 -18.48 8.20
C LEU A 69 -26.24 -18.01 6.91
N ASP A 70 -27.46 -18.49 6.66
CA ASP A 70 -28.25 -18.07 5.51
C ASP A 70 -28.96 -16.71 5.76
N GLN A 71 -29.56 -16.13 4.73
CA GLN A 71 -30.28 -14.85 4.84
C GLN A 71 -31.38 -14.90 5.90
N GLY A 72 -32.12 -16.01 5.99
CA GLY A 72 -33.25 -16.12 6.89
C GLY A 72 -32.84 -16.36 8.34
N ASP A 73 -31.70 -17.01 8.56
CA ASP A 73 -31.06 -17.21 9.85
C ASP A 73 -30.63 -15.86 10.43
N VAL A 74 -29.94 -15.05 9.61
CA VAL A 74 -29.57 -13.67 9.98
C VAL A 74 -30.81 -12.81 10.21
N ALA A 75 -31.83 -12.91 9.35
CA ALA A 75 -33.09 -12.17 9.54
C ALA A 75 -33.79 -12.54 10.86
N ALA A 76 -33.80 -13.82 11.23
CA ALA A 76 -34.36 -14.27 12.50
C ALA A 76 -33.56 -13.74 13.69
N LEU A 77 -32.22 -13.73 13.57
CA LEU A 77 -31.30 -13.24 14.58
C LEU A 77 -31.42 -11.73 14.83
N LEU A 78 -31.69 -10.94 13.78
CA LEU A 78 -31.92 -9.49 13.89
C LEU A 78 -33.30 -9.15 14.47
N ARG A 79 -34.34 -9.91 14.10
CA ARG A 79 -35.71 -9.68 14.63
C ARG A 79 -35.83 -9.95 16.12
N LYS A 80 -35.00 -10.86 16.66
CA LYS A 80 -35.02 -11.21 18.07
C LYS A 80 -34.02 -10.32 18.83
N PRO A 81 -34.46 -9.57 19.86
CA PRO A 81 -33.56 -8.66 20.58
C PRO A 81 -32.37 -9.41 21.17
N LYS A 82 -31.18 -8.83 21.01
CA LYS A 82 -29.93 -9.37 21.57
C LYS A 82 -30.04 -9.38 23.11
N PRO A 83 -29.72 -10.49 23.78
CA PRO A 83 -29.78 -10.57 25.23
C PRO A 83 -28.70 -9.69 25.86
N LYS A 84 -28.95 -9.18 27.07
CA LYS A 84 -28.02 -8.26 27.77
C LYS A 84 -26.68 -8.90 28.13
N CYS A 85 -26.59 -10.23 28.19
CA CYS A 85 -25.32 -10.93 28.36
C CYS A 85 -24.36 -10.69 27.20
N PHE A 86 -24.87 -10.39 26.00
CA PHE A 86 -24.05 -10.01 24.86
C PHE A 86 -23.99 -8.48 24.70
N GLY A 87 -22.79 -7.92 24.80
CA GLY A 87 -22.55 -6.50 24.52
C GLY A 87 -22.42 -6.23 23.03
N THR A 88 -21.75 -7.13 22.32
CA THR A 88 -21.35 -6.92 20.93
C THR A 88 -21.82 -8.08 20.07
N ARG A 89 -22.28 -7.75 18.87
CA ARG A 89 -22.52 -8.72 17.79
C ARG A 89 -21.62 -8.36 16.63
N TRP A 90 -20.74 -9.27 16.23
CA TRP A 90 -19.87 -9.08 15.07
C TRP A 90 -20.37 -9.94 13.92
N ILE A 91 -20.74 -9.30 12.82
CA ILE A 91 -21.13 -9.96 11.58
C ILE A 91 -20.03 -9.70 10.56
N ASN A 92 -19.40 -10.75 10.04
CA ASN A 92 -18.37 -10.63 9.03
C ASN A 92 -18.79 -11.37 7.76
N ILE A 93 -18.66 -10.70 6.62
CA ILE A 93 -19.07 -11.20 5.31
C ILE A 93 -17.85 -11.13 4.37
N TRP A 94 -17.48 -12.27 3.79
CA TRP A 94 -16.50 -12.31 2.70
C TRP A 94 -17.24 -12.42 1.37
N ALA A 95 -16.66 -11.86 0.31
CA ALA A 95 -17.24 -11.91 -1.03
C ALA A 95 -18.70 -11.39 -1.04
N PRO A 96 -18.93 -10.11 -0.66
CA PRO A 96 -20.27 -9.53 -0.58
C PRO A 96 -21.08 -9.66 -1.88
N GLU A 97 -20.41 -9.72 -3.03
CA GLU A 97 -21.03 -9.92 -4.34
C GLU A 97 -21.82 -11.23 -4.46
N GLN A 98 -21.44 -12.25 -3.66
CA GLN A 98 -22.11 -13.55 -3.62
C GLN A 98 -23.27 -13.61 -2.62
N GLN A 99 -23.44 -12.57 -1.79
CA GLN A 99 -24.36 -12.55 -0.64
C GLN A 99 -25.25 -11.30 -0.62
N LYS A 100 -25.63 -10.80 -1.80
CA LYS A 100 -26.38 -9.54 -1.97
C LYS A 100 -27.70 -9.50 -1.18
N ASP A 101 -28.45 -10.60 -1.12
CA ASP A 101 -29.73 -10.65 -0.40
C ASP A 101 -29.56 -10.58 1.12
N LEU A 102 -28.48 -11.17 1.63
CA LEU A 102 -28.10 -11.07 3.05
C LEU A 102 -27.70 -9.64 3.41
N ILE A 103 -26.92 -8.97 2.54
CA ILE A 103 -26.52 -7.56 2.72
C ILE A 103 -27.74 -6.65 2.71
N LYS A 104 -28.65 -6.81 1.75
CA LYS A 104 -29.93 -6.06 1.70
C LYS A 104 -30.75 -6.25 2.97
N THR A 105 -30.79 -7.47 3.50
CA THR A 105 -31.53 -7.76 4.75
C THR A 105 -30.93 -7.02 5.94
N LEU A 106 -29.60 -7.02 6.08
CA LEU A 106 -28.88 -6.30 7.14
C LEU A 106 -29.05 -4.78 7.02
N THR A 107 -28.81 -4.26 5.82
CA THR A 107 -28.83 -2.82 5.56
C THR A 107 -30.23 -2.23 5.70
N ASN A 108 -31.28 -2.94 5.28
CA ASN A 108 -32.67 -2.54 5.50
C ASN A 108 -33.03 -2.50 7.00
N HIS A 109 -32.52 -3.44 7.80
CA HIS A 109 -32.79 -3.46 9.24
C HIS A 109 -32.27 -2.20 9.96
N TYR A 110 -31.09 -1.71 9.57
CA TYR A 110 -30.46 -0.54 10.18
C TYR A 110 -30.74 0.79 9.44
N GLY A 111 -31.65 0.79 8.46
CA GLY A 111 -32.05 2.00 7.73
C GLY A 111 -30.95 2.60 6.84
N VAL A 112 -30.07 1.77 6.30
CA VAL A 112 -29.04 2.20 5.33
C VAL A 112 -29.70 2.63 4.02
N SER A 113 -29.29 3.77 3.46
CA SER A 113 -29.90 4.34 2.25
C SER A 113 -29.79 3.42 1.04
N GLU A 114 -30.79 3.43 0.16
CA GLU A 114 -30.78 2.63 -1.09
C GLU A 114 -29.54 2.90 -1.95
N ARG A 115 -29.07 4.15 -1.96
CA ARG A 115 -27.82 4.53 -2.63
C ARG A 115 -26.64 3.75 -2.06
N LEU A 116 -26.44 3.77 -0.73
CA LEU A 116 -25.31 3.10 -0.09
C LEU A 116 -25.42 1.56 -0.22
N GLN A 117 -26.64 1.02 -0.16
CA GLN A 117 -26.89 -0.40 -0.45
C GLN A 117 -26.46 -0.78 -1.87
N GLY A 118 -26.77 0.07 -2.86
CA GLY A 118 -26.34 -0.11 -4.24
C GLY A 118 -24.82 -0.16 -4.38
N LEU A 119 -24.09 0.71 -3.67
CA LEU A 119 -22.62 0.70 -3.63
C LEU A 119 -22.08 -0.58 -2.98
N MET A 120 -22.67 -1.03 -1.87
CA MET A 120 -22.26 -2.25 -1.17
C MET A 120 -22.48 -3.54 -1.97
N CYS A 121 -23.51 -3.56 -2.83
CA CYS A 121 -23.86 -4.72 -3.65
C CYS A 121 -23.28 -4.67 -5.08
N THR A 122 -22.39 -3.72 -5.37
CA THR A 122 -21.78 -3.59 -6.69
C THR A 122 -20.82 -4.76 -6.96
N ASP A 123 -20.88 -5.33 -8.17
CA ASP A 123 -19.98 -6.40 -8.56
C ASP A 123 -18.54 -5.88 -8.70
N PRO A 124 -17.54 -6.61 -8.16
CA PRO A 124 -16.14 -6.25 -8.31
C PRO A 124 -15.71 -6.36 -9.77
N VAL A 125 -14.68 -5.59 -10.15
CA VAL A 125 -14.13 -5.64 -11.51
C VAL A 125 -13.51 -7.01 -11.75
N GLU A 126 -14.00 -7.73 -12.76
CA GLU A 126 -13.40 -8.99 -13.19
C GLU A 126 -11.96 -8.72 -13.65
N ARG A 127 -10.99 -9.38 -13.01
CA ARG A 127 -9.59 -9.25 -13.43
C ARG A 127 -9.38 -10.18 -14.62
N PRO A 128 -8.92 -9.68 -15.78
CA PRO A 128 -8.59 -10.55 -16.90
C PRO A 128 -7.54 -11.55 -16.44
N SER A 129 -7.72 -12.82 -16.82
CA SER A 129 -6.70 -13.84 -16.64
C SER A 129 -5.39 -13.35 -17.24
N LYS A 130 -4.26 -13.75 -16.64
CA LYS A 130 -2.91 -13.56 -17.17
C LYS A 130 -3.00 -13.78 -18.69
N PRO A 131 -2.68 -12.77 -19.54
CA PRO A 131 -2.86 -12.95 -20.97
C PRO A 131 -2.08 -14.21 -21.38
N PRO A 132 -2.67 -15.12 -22.18
CA PRO A 132 -1.91 -16.21 -22.74
C PRO A 132 -0.68 -15.61 -23.40
N VAL A 133 0.49 -16.20 -23.12
CA VAL A 133 1.77 -15.80 -23.71
C VAL A 133 1.50 -15.54 -25.19
N PRO A 134 1.70 -14.30 -25.69
CA PRO A 134 1.49 -14.03 -27.09
C PRO A 134 2.39 -14.99 -27.87
N PRO A 135 1.86 -15.78 -28.83
CA PRO A 135 2.74 -16.47 -29.76
C PRO A 135 3.65 -15.42 -30.40
N GLU A 136 4.95 -15.72 -30.47
CA GLU A 136 5.98 -14.84 -31.02
C GLU A 136 5.45 -14.14 -32.29
N PRO A 137 5.58 -12.80 -32.40
CA PRO A 137 5.03 -12.11 -33.53
C PRO A 137 5.81 -12.52 -34.79
N GLN A 138 5.14 -13.30 -35.65
CA GLN A 138 5.55 -13.39 -37.04
C GLN A 138 5.50 -11.99 -37.63
N ARG A 139 6.68 -11.49 -38.01
CA ARG A 139 6.88 -10.26 -38.78
C ARG A 139 5.92 -10.24 -39.96
N ASN A 140 4.93 -9.36 -39.92
CA ASN A 140 4.27 -8.88 -41.12
C ASN A 140 4.16 -7.35 -41.06
N ASN A 141 4.89 -6.73 -41.98
CA ASN A 141 4.92 -5.31 -42.24
C ASN A 141 3.56 -4.84 -42.75
N PHE A 142 2.85 -3.98 -42.01
CA PHE A 142 1.94 -3.01 -42.63
C PHE A 142 1.94 -1.70 -41.84
N ARG A 143 2.15 -0.61 -42.59
CA ARG A 143 2.23 0.79 -42.17
C ARG A 143 0.83 1.36 -41.99
N SER A 144 0.63 2.23 -40.98
CA SER A 144 0.01 3.56 -41.17
C SER A 144 -0.01 4.40 -39.89
N ASN A 145 0.42 5.66 -40.07
CA ASN A 145 0.34 6.87 -39.26
C ASN A 145 -0.83 7.01 -38.26
N ASP A 146 -0.56 7.52 -37.06
CA ASP A 146 -0.90 8.91 -36.64
C ASP A 146 -0.42 9.16 -35.19
N VAL A 147 0.61 10.00 -35.01
CA VAL A 147 0.54 11.40 -34.52
C VAL A 147 -0.06 11.55 -33.12
N ASP A 148 0.89 11.58 -32.19
CA ASP A 148 0.92 12.19 -30.87
C ASP A 148 0.13 13.53 -30.78
N ARG A 149 -0.80 13.63 -29.82
CA ARG A 149 -1.24 14.92 -29.25
C ARG A 149 -1.81 14.76 -27.84
N SER A 150 -0.91 14.88 -26.88
CA SER A 150 -1.14 15.47 -25.56
C SER A 150 -2.11 16.67 -25.61
N ARG A 151 -3.14 16.71 -24.74
CA ARG A 151 -3.71 17.97 -24.23
C ARG A 151 -4.40 17.82 -22.88
N ARG A 152 -4.00 18.73 -21.98
CA ARG A 152 -4.46 18.98 -20.62
C ARG A 152 -5.71 19.86 -20.61
N SER A 153 -6.60 19.67 -19.62
CA SER A 153 -7.52 20.68 -19.07
C SER A 153 -8.16 20.11 -17.79
N ARG A 154 -7.71 20.51 -16.59
CA ARG A 154 -8.24 21.54 -15.66
C ARG A 154 -9.73 21.35 -15.28
N PRO A 155 -10.06 21.32 -13.96
CA PRO A 155 -11.42 21.10 -13.47
C PRO A 155 -12.17 22.44 -13.38
N ASP A 156 -13.45 22.44 -13.73
CA ASP A 156 -14.41 23.45 -13.27
C ASP A 156 -15.63 22.73 -12.69
N ASP A 157 -15.94 23.06 -11.45
CA ASP A 157 -17.16 22.69 -10.72
C ASP A 157 -18.35 23.48 -11.29
N VAL A 158 -19.43 22.81 -11.70
CA VAL A 158 -20.79 23.39 -11.66
C VAL A 158 -21.82 22.28 -11.44
N GLU A 159 -22.34 22.24 -10.22
CA GLU A 159 -23.61 21.62 -9.85
C GLU A 159 -24.77 22.24 -10.64
N GLY A 160 -25.67 21.39 -11.16
CA GLY A 160 -27.06 21.76 -11.46
C GLY A 160 -27.36 22.40 -12.82
N ASN A 161 -28.28 21.79 -13.56
CA ASN A 161 -29.06 22.37 -14.68
C ASN A 161 -28.43 22.53 -16.07
N ALA A 162 -27.94 21.45 -16.69
CA ALA A 162 -27.62 21.45 -18.13
C ALA A 162 -28.28 20.30 -18.93
N LEU A 163 -29.49 19.87 -18.56
CA LEU A 163 -30.18 18.75 -19.23
C LEU A 163 -30.95 19.12 -20.51
N GLN A 164 -30.89 20.36 -20.99
CA GLN A 164 -31.72 20.78 -22.14
C GLN A 164 -30.98 21.22 -23.41
N ASN A 165 -29.64 21.34 -23.42
CA ASN A 165 -28.93 21.89 -24.59
C ASN A 165 -27.61 21.17 -24.90
N LEU A 166 -27.65 19.87 -25.22
CA LEU A 166 -26.47 19.14 -25.72
C LEU A 166 -26.72 18.73 -27.18
N ARG A 167 -25.98 19.35 -28.12
CA ARG A 167 -26.06 19.11 -29.59
C ARG A 167 -24.84 18.37 -30.15
N HIS A 168 -23.93 17.85 -29.32
CA HIS A 168 -22.70 17.21 -29.80
C HIS A 168 -22.59 15.70 -29.44
N PRO A 169 -22.32 14.82 -30.43
CA PRO A 169 -22.17 13.36 -30.21
C PRO A 169 -21.05 12.96 -29.24
N GLU A 170 -19.99 13.77 -29.14
CA GLU A 170 -18.83 13.49 -28.25
C GLU A 170 -19.16 13.72 -26.78
N GLU A 171 -20.02 14.69 -26.45
CA GLU A 171 -20.52 14.91 -25.08
C GLU A 171 -21.48 13.80 -24.66
N ILE A 172 -22.27 13.28 -25.61
CA ILE A 172 -23.13 12.10 -25.42
C ILE A 172 -22.27 10.85 -25.19
N ALA A 173 -21.15 10.69 -25.91
CA ALA A 173 -20.21 9.58 -25.74
C ALA A 173 -19.44 9.66 -24.41
N ALA A 174 -19.03 10.85 -23.98
CA ALA A 174 -18.40 11.05 -22.67
C ALA A 174 -19.39 10.84 -21.51
N LEU A 175 -20.63 11.32 -21.64
CA LEU A 175 -21.71 11.04 -20.68
C LEU A 175 -22.11 9.56 -20.70
N ALA A 176 -22.09 8.88 -21.85
CA ALA A 176 -22.31 7.44 -21.96
C ALA A 176 -21.16 6.63 -21.32
N ALA A 177 -19.92 7.10 -21.44
CA ALA A 177 -18.77 6.52 -20.75
C ALA A 177 -18.92 6.65 -19.22
N PHE A 178 -19.34 7.82 -18.71
CA PHE A 178 -19.64 8.00 -17.28
C PHE A 178 -20.86 7.18 -16.81
N ARG A 179 -21.88 6.98 -17.66
CA ARG A 179 -23.05 6.14 -17.35
C ARG A 179 -22.71 4.64 -17.24
N GLY A 180 -21.55 4.21 -17.73
CA GLY A 180 -21.06 2.82 -17.64
C GLY A 180 -20.06 2.55 -16.52
N ILE A 181 -19.65 3.56 -15.74
CA ILE A 181 -18.70 3.37 -14.64
C ILE A 181 -19.46 2.86 -13.42
N THR A 182 -19.26 1.59 -13.07
CA THR A 182 -19.77 1.02 -11.81
C THR A 182 -18.94 1.51 -10.63
N PHE A 183 -19.50 1.46 -9.43
CA PHE A 183 -18.74 1.76 -8.21
C PHE A 183 -17.49 0.86 -8.07
N GLY A 184 -17.59 -0.41 -8.48
CA GLY A 184 -16.48 -1.35 -8.58
C GLY A 184 -15.31 -0.81 -9.41
N ASN A 185 -15.61 -0.19 -10.56
CA ASN A 185 -14.58 0.44 -11.41
C ASN A 185 -13.89 1.61 -10.69
N VAL A 186 -14.65 2.41 -9.94
CA VAL A 186 -14.10 3.57 -9.20
C VAL A 186 -13.14 3.12 -8.11
N ILE A 187 -13.54 2.14 -7.29
CA ILE A 187 -12.71 1.66 -6.17
C ILE A 187 -11.47 0.89 -6.64
N ASP A 188 -11.53 0.24 -7.82
CA ASP A 188 -10.38 -0.44 -8.41
C ASP A 188 -9.35 0.54 -8.99
N GLN A 189 -9.82 1.61 -9.64
CA GLN A 189 -8.94 2.63 -10.24
C GLN A 189 -8.39 3.62 -9.22
N ILE A 190 -9.20 4.01 -8.23
CA ILE A 190 -8.85 5.04 -7.24
C ILE A 190 -8.52 4.35 -5.91
N TRP A 191 -7.26 3.97 -5.75
CA TRP A 191 -6.80 3.24 -4.56
C TRP A 191 -6.98 4.01 -3.25
N HIS A 192 -6.95 5.34 -3.30
CA HIS A 192 -7.15 6.22 -2.15
C HIS A 192 -8.63 6.65 -1.96
N PHE A 193 -9.55 6.05 -2.71
CA PHE A 193 -10.97 6.29 -2.50
C PHE A 193 -11.37 5.80 -1.10
N CYS A 194 -12.12 6.63 -0.40
CA CYS A 194 -12.69 6.31 0.90
C CYS A 194 -14.07 6.97 1.03
N SER A 195 -14.97 6.34 1.77
CA SER A 195 -16.24 6.93 2.16
C SER A 195 -16.44 6.86 3.66
N VAL A 196 -17.12 7.86 4.20
CA VAL A 196 -17.57 7.89 5.60
C VAL A 196 -18.98 8.44 5.56
N ASP A 197 -19.93 7.61 5.94
CA ASP A 197 -21.35 7.85 5.83
C ASP A 197 -22.00 7.68 7.20
N TYR A 198 -22.80 8.65 7.62
CA TYR A 198 -23.50 8.61 8.90
C TYR A 198 -25.01 8.48 8.64
N GLY A 199 -25.63 7.50 9.30
CA GLY A 199 -27.09 7.36 9.35
C GLY A 199 -27.59 7.52 10.78
N ALA A 200 -28.92 7.61 10.96
CA ALA A 200 -29.52 7.75 12.29
C ALA A 200 -29.19 6.59 13.24
N GLN A 201 -28.91 5.40 12.69
CA GLN A 201 -28.67 4.17 13.48
C GLN A 201 -27.29 3.55 13.23
N TYR A 202 -26.45 4.16 12.38
CA TYR A 202 -25.18 3.59 11.99
C TYR A 202 -24.12 4.62 11.65
N THR A 203 -22.86 4.23 11.79
CA THR A 203 -21.68 4.87 11.22
C THR A 203 -21.03 3.88 10.26
N CYS A 204 -20.90 4.24 8.98
CA CYS A 204 -20.34 3.39 7.94
C CYS A 204 -19.05 4.00 7.38
N VAL A 205 -18.05 3.17 7.16
CA VAL A 205 -16.77 3.51 6.56
C VAL A 205 -16.49 2.54 5.42
N GLY A 206 -16.11 3.07 4.26
CA GLY A 206 -15.62 2.32 3.12
C GLY A 206 -14.18 2.71 2.83
N TYR A 207 -13.28 1.73 2.71
CA TYR A 207 -11.87 1.99 2.42
C TYR A 207 -11.20 0.83 1.70
N ASN A 208 -10.13 1.14 0.97
CA ASN A 208 -9.25 0.15 0.37
C ASN A 208 -8.16 -0.27 1.37
N SER A 209 -8.00 -1.57 1.56
CA SER A 209 -6.88 -2.16 2.28
C SER A 209 -5.84 -2.72 1.30
N LEU A 210 -4.56 -2.60 1.61
CA LEU A 210 -3.46 -3.12 0.80
C LEU A 210 -2.70 -4.22 1.56
N PHE A 211 -2.77 -5.46 1.07
CA PHE A 211 -2.13 -6.61 1.68
C PHE A 211 -0.88 -7.02 0.92
N VAL A 212 0.29 -6.97 1.55
CA VAL A 212 1.53 -7.45 0.93
C VAL A 212 1.63 -8.96 1.16
N ILE A 213 1.56 -9.75 0.08
CA ILE A 213 1.60 -11.22 0.15
C ILE A 213 3.05 -11.67 -0.09
N PRO A 214 3.70 -12.33 0.89
CA PRO A 214 5.03 -12.88 0.70
C PRO A 214 5.04 -13.92 -0.44
N GLN A 215 6.13 -13.96 -1.21
CA GLN A 215 6.40 -15.03 -2.21
C GLN A 215 5.45 -15.10 -3.41
N THR A 216 4.53 -14.13 -3.58
CA THR A 216 3.68 -14.03 -4.78
C THR A 216 3.94 -12.70 -5.47
N ASP A 217 4.50 -12.73 -6.68
CA ASP A 217 4.77 -11.53 -7.49
C ASP A 217 3.47 -10.97 -8.10
N GLN A 218 2.58 -10.44 -7.26
CA GLN A 218 1.37 -9.76 -7.71
C GLN A 218 1.70 -8.33 -8.16
N HIS A 219 2.04 -8.21 -9.44
CA HIS A 219 2.23 -6.92 -10.10
C HIS A 219 0.86 -6.37 -10.52
N ASN A 220 0.37 -5.34 -9.81
CA ASN A 220 -0.87 -4.63 -10.19
C ASN A 220 -0.70 -3.74 -11.45
N GLY A 221 0.43 -3.86 -12.14
CA GLY A 221 0.87 -2.96 -13.19
C GLY A 221 2.22 -2.34 -12.84
N ARG A 222 2.80 -1.58 -13.78
CA ARG A 222 4.12 -0.97 -13.58
C ARG A 222 4.11 0.20 -12.60
N GLU A 223 2.97 0.84 -12.35
CA GLU A 223 2.91 2.12 -11.62
C GLU A 223 2.23 2.03 -10.24
N LEU A 224 1.64 0.88 -9.92
CA LEU A 224 0.90 0.66 -8.68
C LEU A 224 1.76 -0.07 -7.65
N PRO A 225 1.53 0.17 -6.34
CA PRO A 225 2.22 -0.54 -5.27
C PRO A 225 2.05 -2.05 -5.38
N ASP A 226 3.05 -2.77 -4.89
CA ASP A 226 2.98 -4.22 -4.74
C ASP A 226 1.99 -4.60 -3.63
N GLY A 227 1.20 -5.65 -3.86
CA GLY A 227 0.26 -6.19 -2.89
C GLY A 227 -1.18 -6.29 -3.41
N LYS A 228 -2.04 -6.94 -2.65
CA LYS A 228 -3.44 -7.13 -3.01
C LYS A 228 -4.28 -6.02 -2.42
N ARG A 229 -4.79 -5.13 -3.27
CA ARG A 229 -5.80 -4.12 -2.93
C ARG A 229 -7.17 -4.78 -2.85
N LEU A 230 -7.87 -4.59 -1.73
CA LEU A 230 -9.22 -5.08 -1.46
C LEU A 230 -10.07 -3.99 -0.83
N TRP A 231 -11.32 -3.87 -1.28
CA TRP A 231 -12.28 -2.95 -0.69
C TRP A 231 -12.93 -3.55 0.57
N THR A 232 -13.06 -2.74 1.62
CA THR A 232 -13.66 -3.10 2.91
C THR A 232 -14.73 -2.11 3.29
N TRP A 233 -15.90 -2.62 3.68
CA TRP A 233 -16.93 -1.86 4.38
C TRP A 233 -16.94 -2.22 5.85
N LEU A 234 -17.03 -1.22 6.71
CA LEU A 234 -17.12 -1.36 8.15
C LEU A 234 -18.26 -0.50 8.67
N ILE A 235 -19.20 -1.11 9.39
CA ILE A 235 -20.41 -0.45 9.89
C ILE A 235 -20.52 -0.70 11.40
N LEU A 236 -20.66 0.37 12.17
CA LEU A 236 -21.04 0.32 13.57
C LEU A 236 -22.51 0.72 13.71
N CYS A 237 -23.31 -0.12 14.34
CA CYS A 237 -24.74 0.11 14.56
C CYS A 237 -25.02 0.51 16.01
N HIS A 238 -26.13 1.23 16.24
CA HIS A 238 -26.51 1.75 17.56
C HIS A 238 -26.75 0.69 18.64
N ASP A 239 -27.09 -0.54 18.25
CA ASP A 239 -27.37 -1.68 19.12
C ASP A 239 -26.10 -2.46 19.54
N GLY A 240 -24.92 -1.93 19.20
CA GLY A 240 -23.63 -2.59 19.42
C GLY A 240 -23.32 -3.71 18.43
N THR A 241 -23.98 -3.74 17.27
CA THR A 241 -23.62 -4.62 16.16
C THR A 241 -22.56 -3.99 15.27
N VAL A 242 -21.50 -4.74 14.96
CA VAL A 242 -20.43 -4.34 14.03
C VAL A 242 -20.49 -5.25 12.81
N ILE A 243 -20.62 -4.65 11.62
CA ILE A 243 -20.68 -5.38 10.34
C ILE A 243 -19.41 -5.07 9.56
N CYS A 244 -18.66 -6.10 9.20
CA CYS A 244 -17.50 -6.00 8.31
C CYS A 244 -17.78 -6.77 7.02
N MET A 245 -17.55 -6.14 5.87
CA MET A 245 -17.68 -6.79 4.57
C MET A 245 -16.40 -6.58 3.78
N GLN A 246 -15.82 -7.66 3.28
CA GLN A 246 -14.55 -7.60 2.57
C GLN A 246 -14.69 -8.20 1.17
N GLU A 247 -14.22 -7.44 0.18
CA GLU A 247 -14.19 -7.85 -1.22
C GLU A 247 -13.46 -9.18 -1.41
N ASN A 248 -13.95 -9.96 -2.37
CA ASN A 248 -13.28 -11.18 -2.80
C ASN A 248 -11.93 -10.88 -3.47
N PRO A 249 -10.82 -11.50 -3.02
CA PRO A 249 -9.52 -11.30 -3.65
C PRO A 249 -9.44 -11.81 -5.10
N PHE A 250 -10.31 -12.73 -5.53
CA PHE A 250 -10.28 -13.27 -6.88
C PHE A 250 -11.67 -13.19 -7.53
N PRO A 251 -12.08 -11.99 -8.00
CA PRO A 251 -13.34 -11.83 -8.72
C PRO A 251 -13.21 -12.42 -10.14
N GLY A 252 -14.17 -13.26 -10.54
CA GLY A 252 -14.28 -13.83 -11.90
C GLY A 252 -14.26 -15.37 -11.98
N LEU A 253 -14.33 -15.89 -13.22
CA LEU A 253 -14.49 -17.32 -13.53
C LEU A 253 -13.20 -18.15 -13.45
N SER A 254 -12.03 -17.50 -13.57
CA SER A 254 -10.73 -18.18 -13.47
C SER A 254 -10.17 -18.03 -12.06
N GLY A 255 -10.47 -19.00 -11.20
CA GLY A 255 -9.95 -19.04 -9.83
C GLY A 255 -8.43 -19.27 -9.81
N PRO A 256 -7.72 -18.73 -8.80
CA PRO A 256 -6.30 -19.02 -8.58
C PRO A 256 -6.10 -20.50 -8.24
N SER A 257 -4.84 -20.95 -8.27
CA SER A 257 -4.50 -22.26 -7.71
C SER A 257 -4.87 -22.34 -6.22
N GLU A 258 -5.22 -23.53 -5.72
CA GLU A 258 -5.59 -23.71 -4.31
C GLU A 258 -4.50 -23.25 -3.34
N LYS A 259 -3.22 -23.48 -3.69
CA LYS A 259 -2.07 -23.03 -2.90
C LYS A 259 -1.96 -21.50 -2.83
N GLU A 260 -2.17 -20.83 -3.96
CA GLU A 260 -2.16 -19.36 -4.01
C GLU A 260 -3.35 -18.79 -3.23
N LEU A 261 -4.54 -19.38 -3.39
CA LEU A 261 -5.72 -18.97 -2.63
C LEU A 261 -5.50 -19.07 -1.12
N GLN A 262 -4.95 -20.19 -0.65
CA GLN A 262 -4.65 -20.40 0.76
C GLN A 262 -3.59 -19.41 1.28
N ALA A 263 -2.56 -19.12 0.49
CA ALA A 263 -1.55 -18.12 0.86
C ALA A 263 -2.16 -16.71 0.98
N VAL A 264 -2.99 -16.32 0.01
CA VAL A 264 -3.66 -15.02 0.00
C VAL A 264 -4.64 -14.89 1.16
N LEU A 265 -5.52 -15.88 1.35
CA LEU A 265 -6.49 -15.89 2.46
C LEU A 265 -5.80 -15.90 3.82
N GLY A 266 -4.66 -16.60 3.94
CA GLY A 266 -3.85 -16.61 5.16
C GLY A 266 -3.34 -15.21 5.56
N VAL A 267 -2.99 -14.36 4.59
CA VAL A 267 -2.57 -12.96 4.86
C VAL A 267 -3.77 -12.07 5.07
N VAL A 268 -4.74 -12.11 4.15
CA VAL A 268 -5.90 -11.22 4.12
C VAL A 268 -6.79 -11.40 5.35
N ARG A 269 -7.02 -12.64 5.79
CA ARG A 269 -7.88 -12.94 6.96
C ARG A 269 -7.10 -12.95 8.28
N ARG A 270 -5.80 -12.64 8.28
CA ARG A 270 -4.94 -12.67 9.47
C ARG A 270 -5.44 -11.76 10.58
N ASN A 271 -5.75 -10.50 10.26
CA ASN A 271 -6.20 -9.54 11.28
C ASN A 271 -7.52 -10.00 11.92
N ILE A 272 -8.47 -10.46 11.10
CA ILE A 272 -9.75 -11.02 11.55
C ILE A 272 -9.53 -12.21 12.49
N GLN A 273 -8.57 -13.09 12.21
CA GLN A 273 -8.24 -14.22 13.09
C GLN A 273 -7.61 -13.79 14.41
N LEU A 274 -6.74 -12.78 14.39
CA LEU A 274 -6.13 -12.23 15.60
C LEU A 274 -7.19 -11.58 16.50
N ILE A 275 -8.11 -10.80 15.91
CA ILE A 275 -9.24 -10.21 16.63
C ILE A 275 -10.15 -11.31 17.18
N PHE A 276 -10.49 -12.30 16.36
CA PHE A 276 -11.34 -13.43 16.76
C PHE A 276 -10.74 -14.20 17.93
N ALA A 277 -9.44 -14.50 17.87
CA ALA A 277 -8.74 -15.15 18.96
C ALA A 277 -8.73 -14.28 20.21
N GLY A 278 -8.46 -12.98 20.08
CA GLY A 278 -8.47 -12.00 21.17
C GLY A 278 -9.84 -11.75 21.82
N VAL A 279 -10.94 -12.23 21.22
CA VAL A 279 -12.25 -12.28 21.87
C VAL A 279 -12.31 -13.44 22.88
N SER A 280 -11.71 -14.60 22.59
CA SER A 280 -11.80 -15.78 23.47
C SER A 280 -10.96 -15.63 24.75
N LYS A 281 -11.44 -16.21 25.86
CA LYS A 281 -10.68 -16.33 27.13
C LYS A 281 -9.44 -17.20 27.00
N GLN A 282 -9.38 -18.05 25.99
CA GLN A 282 -8.28 -19.01 25.80
C GLN A 282 -7.04 -18.36 25.14
N HIS A 283 -7.13 -17.12 24.67
CA HIS A 283 -6.03 -16.46 23.98
C HIS A 283 -5.14 -15.67 24.95
N PHE A 284 -4.05 -16.30 25.36
CA PHE A 284 -2.99 -15.68 26.17
C PHE A 284 -1.82 -15.25 25.30
N ALA A 285 -1.31 -14.04 25.54
CA ALA A 285 -0.05 -13.57 24.98
C ALA A 285 1.08 -14.41 25.60
N SER A 286 1.58 -15.40 24.85
CA SER A 286 2.59 -16.32 25.35
C SER A 286 4.02 -15.75 25.26
N SER A 287 4.21 -14.74 24.41
CA SER A 287 5.50 -14.09 24.13
C SER A 287 5.43 -12.57 24.27
N GLU A 288 6.56 -11.93 24.60
CA GLU A 288 6.73 -10.46 24.54
C GLU A 288 6.41 -9.90 23.14
N SER A 289 6.68 -10.68 22.08
CA SER A 289 6.32 -10.34 20.71
C SER A 289 4.80 -10.41 20.43
N ASP A 290 4.08 -11.28 21.16
CA ASP A 290 2.62 -11.37 21.09
C ASP A 290 1.97 -10.19 21.80
N SER A 291 2.60 -9.62 22.84
CA SER A 291 2.08 -8.48 23.61
C SER A 291 1.80 -7.25 22.73
N LEU A 292 2.65 -6.99 21.73
CA LEU A 292 2.45 -5.91 20.74
C LEU A 292 1.27 -6.15 19.79
N VAL A 293 0.84 -7.40 19.64
CA VAL A 293 -0.22 -7.84 18.72
C VAL A 293 -1.47 -8.29 19.49
N THR A 294 -1.45 -8.28 20.82
CA THR A 294 -2.55 -8.81 21.63
C THR A 294 -3.73 -7.85 21.59
N ILE A 295 -4.78 -8.29 20.89
CA ILE A 295 -6.03 -7.55 20.78
C ILE A 295 -6.93 -7.95 21.95
N ARG A 296 -7.39 -6.96 22.73
CA ARG A 296 -8.36 -7.17 23.81
C ARG A 296 -9.58 -6.26 23.58
N VAL A 297 -10.74 -6.89 23.37
CA VAL A 297 -12.03 -6.23 23.12
C VAL A 297 -13.04 -6.42 24.25
N ARG A 298 -12.75 -7.28 25.24
CA ARG A 298 -13.56 -7.48 26.45
C ARG A 298 -12.66 -7.66 27.69
N PRO A 299 -13.19 -7.45 28.91
CA PRO A 299 -12.39 -7.59 30.13
C PRO A 299 -12.04 -9.05 30.43
N PHE A 300 -10.82 -9.29 30.91
CA PHE A 300 -10.38 -10.58 31.45
C PHE A 300 -9.92 -10.38 32.91
N LEU A 301 -10.52 -11.11 33.84
CA LEU A 301 -10.18 -11.08 35.27
C LEU A 301 -8.91 -11.90 35.55
N GLU A 302 -7.74 -11.46 35.07
CA GLU A 302 -6.46 -12.02 35.55
C GLU A 302 -5.44 -10.92 35.84
N GLY A 303 -5.26 -10.67 37.15
CA GLY A 303 -3.99 -10.40 37.83
C GLY A 303 -3.02 -9.37 37.25
N GLY A 304 -3.40 -8.10 37.16
CA GLY A 304 -2.44 -7.00 37.00
C GLY A 304 -3.02 -5.67 37.45
N PRO A 305 -2.29 -4.86 38.26
CA PRO A 305 -2.73 -3.51 38.59
C PRO A 305 -2.54 -2.64 37.33
N GLU A 306 -3.52 -1.79 37.01
CA GLU A 306 -3.50 -0.81 35.89
C GLU A 306 -3.96 -1.24 34.48
N GLN A 307 -4.84 -2.24 34.33
CA GLN A 307 -5.60 -2.36 33.08
C GLN A 307 -6.90 -1.56 33.21
N VAL A 308 -7.03 -0.48 32.42
CA VAL A 308 -8.29 0.26 32.23
C VAL A 308 -9.40 -0.76 32.00
N SER A 309 -10.33 -0.86 32.95
CA SER A 309 -11.38 -1.87 32.92
C SER A 309 -12.25 -1.66 31.67
N ILE A 310 -12.04 -2.51 30.66
CA ILE A 310 -12.86 -2.52 29.46
C ILE A 310 -14.28 -2.85 29.90
N ARG A 311 -15.23 -1.94 29.66
CA ARG A 311 -16.63 -2.21 29.93
C ARG A 311 -17.24 -2.99 28.76
N GLN A 312 -18.29 -3.75 29.04
CA GLN A 312 -19.05 -4.44 28.00
C GLN A 312 -19.53 -3.48 26.88
N ASP A 313 -19.93 -2.27 27.27
CA ASP A 313 -20.40 -1.20 26.37
C ASP A 313 -19.28 -0.68 25.45
N ASP A 314 -18.01 -0.87 25.81
CA ASP A 314 -16.87 -0.44 25.00
C ASP A 314 -16.58 -1.42 23.85
N GLY A 315 -17.02 -2.68 23.98
CA GLY A 315 -16.72 -3.78 23.05
C GLY A 315 -16.97 -3.46 21.57
N PRO A 316 -18.14 -2.95 21.17
CA PRO A 316 -18.43 -2.65 19.76
C PRO A 316 -17.51 -1.57 19.18
N SER A 317 -17.24 -0.53 19.97
CA SER A 317 -16.38 0.58 19.55
C SER A 317 -14.91 0.15 19.45
N LEU A 318 -14.44 -0.69 20.38
CA LEU A 318 -13.10 -1.26 20.34
C LEU A 318 -12.93 -2.24 19.17
N LEU A 319 -13.93 -3.09 18.93
CA LEU A 319 -13.94 -3.98 17.78
C LEU A 319 -13.89 -3.20 16.46
N PHE A 320 -14.73 -2.16 16.33
CA PHE A 320 -14.70 -1.25 15.19
C PHE A 320 -13.31 -0.66 14.97
N TYR A 321 -12.63 -0.21 16.04
CA TYR A 321 -11.24 0.25 15.97
C TYR A 321 -10.28 -0.83 15.48
N TYR A 322 -10.30 -2.04 16.06
CA TYR A 322 -9.32 -3.09 15.71
C TYR A 322 -9.52 -3.69 14.32
N ILE A 323 -10.75 -3.73 13.81
CA ILE A 323 -11.00 -4.13 12.42
C ILE A 323 -10.44 -3.08 11.46
N PHE A 324 -10.58 -1.80 11.81
CA PHE A 324 -10.01 -0.70 11.03
C PHE A 324 -8.47 -0.68 11.08
N ASP A 325 -7.88 -0.86 12.27
CA ASP A 325 -6.43 -0.88 12.48
C ASP A 325 -5.83 -2.26 12.15
N ASP A 326 -5.38 -2.46 10.91
CA ASP A 326 -4.47 -3.55 10.59
C ASP A 326 -3.06 -3.20 11.07
N TRP A 327 -2.85 -3.38 12.38
CA TRP A 327 -1.59 -3.08 13.07
C TRP A 327 -0.41 -3.76 12.38
N VAL A 328 -0.57 -5.01 11.92
CA VAL A 328 0.55 -5.76 11.31
C VAL A 328 0.97 -5.13 10.00
N SER A 329 0.02 -4.73 9.15
CA SER A 329 0.33 -4.06 7.89
C SER A 329 0.87 -2.64 8.10
N SER A 330 0.32 -1.90 9.05
CA SER A 330 0.80 -0.55 9.39
C SER A 330 2.20 -0.58 10.02
N TYR A 331 2.48 -1.54 10.89
CA TYR A 331 3.77 -1.69 11.56
C TYR A 331 4.85 -2.28 10.64
N ALA A 332 4.49 -3.18 9.72
CA ALA A 332 5.43 -3.71 8.73
C ALA A 332 6.07 -2.62 7.87
N LEU A 333 5.33 -1.55 7.58
CA LEU A 333 5.88 -0.37 6.88
C LEU A 333 6.81 0.50 7.74
N VAL A 334 6.72 0.41 9.07
CA VAL A 334 7.40 1.30 10.03
C VAL A 334 8.61 0.63 10.64
N ALA A 335 8.50 -0.65 10.97
CA ALA A 335 9.62 -1.45 11.39
C ALA A 335 10.37 -1.89 10.14
N GLN A 336 11.67 -1.58 10.09
CA GLN A 336 12.68 -1.86 9.06
C GLN A 336 12.62 -3.24 8.34
N ARG A 337 11.80 -4.18 8.81
CA ARG A 337 11.59 -5.51 8.24
C ARG A 337 10.85 -5.55 6.89
N GLU A 338 10.07 -4.54 6.51
CA GLU A 338 9.43 -4.51 5.18
C GLU A 338 9.51 -3.15 4.44
N HIS A 339 10.56 -2.35 4.67
CA HIS A 339 10.86 -1.20 3.79
C HIS A 339 11.37 -1.66 2.43
N LYS A 340 10.56 -2.42 1.68
CA LYS A 340 10.87 -2.84 0.31
C LYS A 340 11.28 -1.64 -0.54
N TYR A 341 10.58 -0.51 -0.38
CA TYR A 341 10.88 0.74 -1.08
C TYR A 341 12.20 1.36 -0.63
N GLY A 342 12.47 1.45 0.69
CA GLY A 342 13.73 1.99 1.20
C GLY A 342 14.95 1.15 0.85
N VAL A 343 14.83 -0.18 0.87
CA VAL A 343 15.89 -1.11 0.43
C VAL A 343 16.10 -1.00 -1.08
N SER A 344 15.02 -0.92 -1.86
CA SER A 344 15.10 -0.75 -3.33
C SER A 344 15.73 0.60 -3.70
N LEU A 345 15.41 1.67 -2.97
CA LEU A 345 15.98 3.00 -3.17
C LEU A 345 17.47 3.03 -2.84
N ASN A 346 17.87 2.39 -1.74
CA ASN A 346 19.28 2.22 -1.36
C ASN A 346 20.06 1.40 -2.39
N ARG A 347 19.46 0.35 -2.95
CA ARG A 347 20.04 -0.43 -4.04
C ARG A 347 20.22 0.41 -5.30
N LEU A 348 19.18 1.13 -5.73
CA LEU A 348 19.24 2.06 -6.85
C LEU A 348 20.32 3.12 -6.66
N ARG A 349 20.48 3.64 -5.44
CA ARG A 349 21.57 4.57 -5.09
C ARG A 349 22.94 3.95 -5.33
N GLN A 350 23.17 2.71 -4.89
CA GLN A 350 24.44 2.01 -5.12
C GLN A 350 24.68 1.74 -6.60
N ASP A 351 23.64 1.35 -7.33
CA ASP A 351 23.70 1.08 -8.77
C ASP A 351 24.03 2.36 -9.55
N MET A 352 23.41 3.51 -9.22
CA MET A 352 23.71 4.81 -9.83
C MET A 352 25.13 5.31 -9.54
N LEU A 353 25.65 5.06 -8.33
CA LEU A 353 27.02 5.42 -7.97
C LEU A 353 28.07 4.57 -8.71
N SER A 354 27.78 3.29 -8.93
CA SER A 354 28.70 2.38 -9.63
C SER A 354 28.64 2.53 -11.15
N LYS A 355 27.43 2.66 -11.71
CA LYS A 355 27.18 2.77 -13.15
C LYS A 355 25.98 3.71 -13.41
N PRO A 356 26.23 5.01 -13.59
CA PRO A 356 25.15 5.95 -13.90
C PRO A 356 24.61 5.67 -15.31
N GLU A 357 23.34 5.26 -15.37
CA GLU A 357 22.58 4.97 -16.58
C GLU A 357 21.20 5.66 -16.51
N VAL A 358 20.67 6.00 -17.69
CA VAL A 358 19.36 6.66 -17.82
C VAL A 358 18.22 5.71 -17.46
N ASP A 359 18.37 4.41 -17.72
CA ASP A 359 17.33 3.41 -17.41
C ASP A 359 17.05 3.31 -15.90
N LEU A 360 18.06 3.58 -15.05
CA LEU A 360 17.89 3.65 -13.60
C LEU A 360 16.95 4.79 -13.18
N VAL A 361 16.84 5.86 -13.99
CA VAL A 361 15.89 6.96 -13.76
C VAL A 361 14.46 6.49 -14.00
N HIS A 362 14.23 5.60 -14.97
CA HIS A 362 12.91 5.01 -15.17
C HIS A 362 12.47 4.15 -13.99
N GLU A 363 13.36 3.34 -13.42
CA GLU A 363 13.08 2.57 -12.21
C GLU A 363 12.83 3.47 -11.00
N LEU A 364 13.58 4.56 -10.88
CA LEU A 364 13.41 5.55 -9.83
C LEU A 364 12.07 6.31 -9.95
N HIS A 365 11.65 6.65 -11.17
CA HIS A 365 10.32 7.23 -11.42
C HIS A 365 9.21 6.23 -11.12
N ARG A 366 9.39 4.95 -11.46
CA ARG A 366 8.46 3.87 -11.14
C ARG A 366 8.23 3.79 -9.63
N LEU A 367 9.32 3.70 -8.87
CA LEU A 367 9.30 3.66 -7.41
C LEU A 367 8.63 4.91 -6.84
N GLY A 368 8.94 6.09 -7.38
CA GLY A 368 8.30 7.35 -7.00
C GLY A 368 6.77 7.36 -7.23
N ARG A 369 6.28 6.76 -8.33
CA ARG A 369 4.84 6.62 -8.58
C ARG A 369 4.17 5.70 -7.57
N GLN A 370 4.78 4.55 -7.28
CA GLN A 370 4.28 3.61 -6.28
C GLN A 370 4.21 4.26 -4.88
N LEU A 371 5.27 4.96 -4.46
CA LEU A 371 5.28 5.71 -3.20
C LEU A 371 4.21 6.81 -3.16
N ALA A 372 3.97 7.52 -4.28
CA ALA A 372 2.95 8.55 -4.34
C ALA A 372 1.53 7.97 -4.17
N VAL A 373 1.25 6.79 -4.76
CA VAL A 373 -0.03 6.09 -4.56
C VAL A 373 -0.17 5.62 -3.11
N LEU A 374 0.89 5.05 -2.53
CA LEU A 374 0.90 4.64 -1.13
C LEU A 374 0.68 5.82 -0.18
N ARG A 375 1.29 6.98 -0.46
CA ARG A 375 1.06 8.22 0.30
C ARG A 375 -0.41 8.59 0.30
N ARG A 376 -1.05 8.59 -0.89
CA ARG A 376 -2.48 8.92 -1.01
C ARG A 376 -3.37 7.92 -0.27
N LEU A 377 -3.01 6.64 -0.27
CA LEU A 377 -3.72 5.61 0.50
C LEU A 377 -3.70 5.93 2.00
N TYR A 378 -2.53 6.21 2.58
CA TYR A 378 -2.44 6.57 4.00
C TYR A 378 -3.08 7.92 4.35
N GLN A 379 -3.05 8.88 3.42
CA GLN A 379 -3.83 10.12 3.54
C GLN A 379 -5.35 9.84 3.57
N SER A 380 -5.83 8.83 2.83
CA SER A 380 -7.25 8.44 2.92
C SER A 380 -7.61 7.89 4.31
N TYR A 381 -6.73 7.12 4.94
CA TYR A 381 -6.92 6.66 6.32
C TYR A 381 -6.91 7.83 7.32
N GLU A 382 -6.01 8.80 7.14
CA GLU A 382 -6.00 10.04 7.91
C GLU A 382 -7.35 10.76 7.83
N LEU A 383 -7.88 10.94 6.61
CA LEU A 383 -9.16 11.60 6.37
C LEU A 383 -10.33 10.86 7.03
N ILE A 384 -10.37 9.53 6.94
CA ILE A 384 -11.39 8.70 7.60
C ILE A 384 -11.36 8.94 9.11
N MET A 385 -10.19 8.82 9.75
CA MET A 385 -10.07 9.00 11.18
C MET A 385 -10.43 10.41 11.62
N MET A 386 -10.00 11.42 10.87
CA MET A 386 -10.38 12.81 11.15
C MET A 386 -11.89 13.01 11.09
N ARG A 387 -12.58 12.46 10.08
CA ARG A 387 -14.04 12.54 9.97
C ARG A 387 -14.73 11.83 11.14
N ILE A 388 -14.30 10.61 11.48
CA ILE A 388 -14.83 9.87 12.64
C ILE A 388 -14.67 10.70 13.91
N LEU A 389 -13.46 11.17 14.21
CA LEU A 389 -13.16 11.95 15.42
C LEU A 389 -13.92 13.28 15.46
N GLN A 390 -14.03 13.98 14.33
CA GLN A 390 -14.82 15.21 14.20
C GLN A 390 -16.30 14.95 14.51
N ARG A 391 -16.90 13.90 13.94
CA ARG A 391 -18.29 13.56 14.25
C ARG A 391 -18.49 13.17 15.71
N GLN A 392 -17.53 12.47 16.32
CA GLN A 392 -17.59 12.14 17.76
C GLN A 392 -17.54 13.39 18.65
N ARG A 393 -16.81 14.44 18.25
CA ARG A 393 -16.81 15.73 18.95
C ARG A 393 -18.19 16.40 18.84
N LEU A 394 -18.75 16.46 17.63
CA LEU A 394 -20.09 17.02 17.40
C LEU A 394 -21.17 16.30 18.21
N LEU A 395 -21.21 14.97 18.17
CA LEU A 395 -22.18 14.17 18.94
C LEU A 395 -22.05 14.40 20.46
N ARG A 396 -20.82 14.61 20.95
CA ARG A 396 -20.58 14.93 22.37
C ARG A 396 -21.07 16.32 22.73
N ASP A 397 -20.91 17.30 21.84
CA ASP A 397 -21.34 18.67 22.06
C ASP A 397 -22.86 18.81 21.94
N GLU A 398 -23.49 18.12 20.98
CA GLU A 398 -24.95 17.95 20.86
C GLU A 398 -25.53 17.35 22.16
N ALA A 399 -24.92 16.26 22.66
CA ALA A 399 -25.33 15.63 23.92
C ALA A 399 -25.11 16.50 25.17
N ARG A 400 -24.15 17.45 25.14
CA ARG A 400 -23.92 18.42 26.22
C ARG A 400 -24.88 19.60 26.14
N SER A 401 -25.15 20.10 24.93
CA SER A 401 -26.10 21.18 24.67
C SER A 401 -27.51 20.77 25.07
N ASN A 402 -27.90 19.52 24.77
CA ASN A 402 -29.18 18.95 25.21
C ASN A 402 -29.27 18.74 26.74
N ARG A 403 -28.18 18.96 27.51
CA ARG A 403 -28.12 18.74 28.96
C ARG A 403 -28.13 20.00 29.84
N LEU A 404 -28.19 21.23 29.31
CA LEU A 404 -28.27 22.45 30.14
C LEU A 404 -29.23 23.52 29.58
N PRO A 405 -29.92 24.33 30.43
CA PRO A 405 -29.77 24.45 31.90
C PRO A 405 -31.08 24.29 32.71
N MET A 406 -31.07 23.39 33.72
CA MET A 406 -31.98 23.50 34.87
C MET A 406 -31.26 24.22 36.03
N ALA A 407 -31.84 25.36 36.42
CA ALA A 407 -31.76 26.09 37.69
C ALA A 407 -30.39 26.60 38.18
N MET A 408 -30.05 27.84 37.78
CA MET A 408 -29.30 28.76 38.65
C MET A 408 -30.17 29.99 38.89
N GLY A 409 -30.80 30.09 40.07
CA GLY A 409 -31.48 31.30 40.51
C GLY A 409 -32.73 31.08 41.37
N GLN A 410 -32.55 30.75 42.64
CA GLN A 410 -33.07 31.51 43.79
C GLN A 410 -32.87 30.71 45.08
N SER A 411 -32.02 31.26 45.95
CA SER A 411 -31.84 30.86 47.35
C SER A 411 -33.01 31.33 48.22
N PHE A 412 -33.18 30.65 49.36
CA PHE A 412 -34.01 30.94 50.54
C PHE A 412 -35.41 30.29 50.61
N ALA A 413 -35.48 29.11 51.26
CA ALA A 413 -36.25 28.92 52.51
C ALA A 413 -36.10 27.48 53.04
N GLU A 414 -35.81 27.37 54.33
CA GLU A 414 -35.90 26.18 55.19
C GLU A 414 -37.30 25.51 55.14
N ASN A 415 -37.36 24.18 55.07
CA ASN A 415 -37.93 23.31 56.13
C ASN A 415 -38.19 21.86 55.67
N ASP A 416 -37.66 20.96 56.49
CA ASP A 416 -38.25 19.73 57.05
C ASP A 416 -38.66 18.50 56.19
N VAL A 417 -38.06 17.38 56.63
CA VAL A 417 -38.60 16.02 56.85
C VAL A 417 -39.29 15.25 55.71
N GLY A 418 -38.59 14.18 55.30
CA GLY A 418 -39.12 12.82 55.17
C GLY A 418 -40.20 12.55 54.13
N GLU A 419 -39.85 11.84 53.04
CA GLU A 419 -40.59 10.64 52.62
C GLU A 419 -39.94 9.92 51.43
N THR A 420 -39.94 8.59 51.55
CA THR A 420 -39.64 7.60 50.53
C THR A 420 -40.43 7.84 49.25
N ARG A 421 -39.75 8.12 48.13
CA ARG A 421 -40.29 7.82 46.80
C ARG A 421 -39.19 7.46 45.81
N ARG A 422 -39.05 6.16 45.58
CA ARG A 422 -38.57 5.59 44.32
C ARG A 422 -39.34 6.26 43.19
N SER A 423 -38.67 7.06 42.37
CA SER A 423 -39.22 7.60 41.13
C SER A 423 -38.38 7.12 39.96
N THR A 424 -38.88 6.05 39.35
CA THR A 424 -38.92 5.77 37.91
C THR A 424 -38.03 6.66 37.04
N ARG A 425 -36.88 6.12 36.65
CA ARG A 425 -35.97 6.69 35.65
C ARG A 425 -36.38 6.23 34.24
N GLU A 426 -37.64 6.48 33.89
CA GLU A 426 -38.18 6.30 32.53
C GLU A 426 -38.56 7.68 32.00
N SER A 427 -37.56 8.42 31.53
CA SER A 427 -37.80 9.58 30.69
C SER A 427 -37.88 9.08 29.24
N PHE A 428 -39.07 8.65 28.82
CA PHE A 428 -39.43 8.61 27.40
C PHE A 428 -39.42 10.06 26.90
N SER A 429 -38.36 10.44 26.17
CA SER A 429 -38.33 11.72 25.47
C SER A 429 -39.08 11.56 24.15
N LEU A 430 -40.34 12.00 24.14
CA LEU A 430 -41.13 12.23 22.92
C LEU A 430 -40.86 13.67 22.46
N LEU A 431 -39.86 13.86 21.60
CA LEU A 431 -39.69 15.07 20.79
C LEU A 431 -39.23 14.66 19.37
N THR A 432 -39.83 15.32 18.39
CA THR A 432 -39.65 15.17 16.93
C THR A 432 -38.19 15.38 16.45
N PRO A 433 -37.86 14.93 15.21
CA PRO A 433 -36.57 14.35 14.89
C PRO A 433 -35.61 15.36 14.25
N ASP A 434 -34.85 16.09 15.04
CA ASP A 434 -33.47 16.35 14.62
C ASP A 434 -32.67 15.11 15.00
N ALA A 435 -32.73 14.10 14.12
CA ALA A 435 -32.14 12.80 14.39
C ALA A 435 -30.63 12.95 14.60
N ASP A 436 -30.15 12.66 15.81
CA ASP A 436 -28.71 12.52 16.10
C ASP A 436 -28.10 11.57 15.06
N VAL A 437 -27.38 12.11 14.07
CA VAL A 437 -26.85 11.30 12.97
C VAL A 437 -25.54 10.63 13.40
N GLY A 438 -25.46 9.31 13.37
CA GLY A 438 -24.25 8.56 13.66
C GLY A 438 -24.18 8.02 15.09
N VAL A 439 -23.34 7.01 15.29
CA VAL A 439 -23.23 6.26 16.54
C VAL A 439 -22.07 6.80 17.39
N GLN A 440 -22.32 7.02 18.68
CA GLN A 440 -21.29 7.43 19.63
C GLN A 440 -20.29 6.30 19.89
N LEU A 441 -19.01 6.61 19.80
CA LEU A 441 -17.91 5.72 20.14
C LEU A 441 -17.58 5.82 21.62
N SER A 442 -17.15 4.69 22.19
CA SER A 442 -16.67 4.67 23.58
C SER A 442 -15.42 5.54 23.74
N PRO A 443 -15.23 6.22 24.90
CA PRO A 443 -14.05 7.03 25.15
C PRO A 443 -12.71 6.30 24.95
N PRO A 444 -12.55 5.02 25.35
CA PRO A 444 -11.34 4.25 25.05
C PRO A 444 -11.08 4.08 23.56
N ALA A 445 -12.12 3.87 22.74
CA ALA A 445 -11.97 3.75 21.29
C ALA A 445 -11.56 5.08 20.66
N VAL A 446 -12.16 6.20 21.09
CA VAL A 446 -11.80 7.54 20.62
C VAL A 446 -10.32 7.83 20.88
N ALA A 447 -9.82 7.57 22.10
CA ALA A 447 -8.41 7.76 22.43
C ALA A 447 -7.47 6.86 21.59
N ARG A 448 -7.91 5.65 21.22
CA ARG A 448 -7.15 4.76 20.33
C ARG A 448 -7.12 5.29 18.88
N PHE A 449 -8.23 5.83 18.38
CA PHE A 449 -8.25 6.50 17.07
C PHE A 449 -7.37 7.74 17.03
N GLU A 450 -7.33 8.55 18.09
CA GLU A 450 -6.41 9.71 18.19
C GLU A 450 -4.94 9.26 18.12
N ARG A 451 -4.56 8.22 18.88
CA ARG A 451 -3.21 7.65 18.82
C ARG A 451 -2.88 7.05 17.46
N LEU A 452 -3.84 6.37 16.82
CA LEU A 452 -3.66 5.80 15.48
C LEU A 452 -3.43 6.88 14.43
N LEU A 453 -4.16 7.99 14.53
CA LEU A 453 -3.98 9.16 13.68
C LEU A 453 -2.56 9.71 13.78
N ASP A 454 -2.08 9.93 15.01
CA ASP A 454 -0.71 10.40 15.26
C ASP A 454 0.33 9.41 14.73
N ARG A 455 0.10 8.11 14.92
CA ARG A 455 0.98 7.03 14.45
C ARG A 455 1.08 7.00 12.92
N ILE A 456 -0.05 7.10 12.22
CA ILE A 456 -0.07 7.12 10.74
C ILE A 456 0.66 8.36 10.21
N LYS A 457 0.49 9.52 10.85
CA LYS A 457 1.22 10.74 10.49
C LYS A 457 2.72 10.60 10.68
N LEU A 458 3.13 10.24 11.90
CA LEU A 458 4.53 10.21 12.30
C LEU A 458 5.30 9.09 11.62
N TYR A 459 4.71 7.90 11.48
CA TYR A 459 5.46 6.73 11.04
C TYR A 459 5.17 6.31 9.61
N CYS A 460 3.93 6.42 9.11
CA CYS A 460 3.62 6.01 7.74
C CYS A 460 3.87 7.16 6.75
N LEU A 461 3.23 8.32 6.98
CA LEU A 461 3.30 9.44 6.05
C LEU A 461 4.68 10.09 6.01
N SER A 462 5.29 10.35 7.18
CA SER A 462 6.64 10.93 7.26
C SER A 462 7.70 10.05 6.59
N GLU A 463 7.66 8.73 6.78
CA GLU A 463 8.62 7.80 6.17
C GLU A 463 8.45 7.73 4.64
N ILE A 464 7.20 7.71 4.16
CA ILE A 464 6.93 7.76 2.71
C ILE A 464 7.42 9.09 2.11
N GLU A 465 7.24 10.20 2.81
CA GLU A 465 7.71 11.52 2.39
C GLU A 465 9.25 11.61 2.37
N SER A 466 9.92 11.01 3.35
CA SER A 466 11.38 10.86 3.37
C SER A 466 11.87 10.08 2.13
N CYS A 467 11.24 8.94 1.82
CA CYS A 467 11.58 8.15 0.63
C CYS A 467 11.34 8.90 -0.68
N LEU A 468 10.26 9.69 -0.77
CA LEU A 468 9.97 10.54 -1.93
C LEU A 468 11.03 11.64 -2.11
N THR A 469 11.47 12.24 -1.00
CA THR A 469 12.53 13.26 -0.99
C THR A 469 13.87 12.66 -1.40
N GLU A 470 14.24 11.50 -0.86
CA GLU A 470 15.45 10.78 -1.27
C GLU A 470 15.42 10.42 -2.76
N LYS A 471 14.25 10.02 -3.28
CA LYS A 471 14.06 9.77 -4.71
C LYS A 471 14.32 11.01 -5.58
N GLU A 472 13.90 12.19 -5.16
CA GLU A 472 14.17 13.44 -5.88
C GLU A 472 15.67 13.77 -5.88
N ASN A 473 16.33 13.60 -4.74
CA ASN A 473 17.76 13.80 -4.59
C ASN A 473 18.57 12.83 -5.46
N LEU A 474 18.17 11.55 -5.53
CA LEU A 474 18.83 10.56 -6.39
C LEU A 474 18.65 10.86 -7.87
N THR A 475 17.52 11.43 -8.26
CA THR A 475 17.29 11.85 -9.65
C THR A 475 18.30 12.93 -10.04
N PHE A 476 18.47 13.94 -9.17
CA PHE A 476 19.45 15.01 -9.38
C PHE A 476 20.89 14.50 -9.37
N LEU A 477 21.23 13.60 -8.44
CA LEU A 477 22.55 12.98 -8.35
C LEU A 477 22.90 12.21 -9.65
N ASN A 478 21.97 11.42 -10.19
CA ASN A 478 22.22 10.64 -11.40
C ASN A 478 22.48 11.55 -12.61
N PHE A 479 21.68 12.61 -12.81
CA PHE A 479 21.94 13.58 -13.87
C PHE A 479 23.31 14.25 -13.74
N ASN A 480 23.72 14.60 -12.53
CA ASN A 480 25.05 15.17 -12.29
C ASN A 480 26.19 14.18 -12.58
N LEU A 481 26.02 12.90 -12.21
CA LEU A 481 26.99 11.85 -12.50
C LEU A 481 27.12 11.57 -14.01
N ILE A 482 25.99 11.57 -14.73
CA ILE A 482 25.96 11.44 -16.19
C ILE A 482 26.70 12.62 -16.82
N ALA A 483 26.39 13.86 -16.42
CA ALA A 483 27.05 15.06 -16.95
C ALA A 483 28.57 15.05 -16.69
N LEU A 484 28.99 14.62 -15.50
CA LEU A 484 30.41 14.49 -15.16
C LEU A 484 31.10 13.43 -16.03
N LYS A 485 30.46 12.27 -16.23
CA LYS A 485 30.97 11.19 -17.08
C LYS A 485 31.09 11.62 -18.55
N ASP A 486 30.10 12.35 -19.06
CA ASP A 486 30.14 12.88 -20.43
C ASP A 486 31.25 13.91 -20.59
N SER A 487 31.43 14.80 -19.61
CA SER A 487 32.56 15.74 -19.60
C SER A 487 33.91 15.01 -19.62
N GLN A 488 34.06 13.94 -18.83
CA GLN A 488 35.29 13.12 -18.84
C GLN A 488 35.47 12.35 -20.15
N ALA A 489 34.39 11.87 -20.77
CA ALA A 489 34.44 11.19 -22.06
C ALA A 489 34.86 12.17 -23.16
N VAL A 490 34.34 13.40 -23.15
CA VAL A 490 34.74 14.47 -24.06
C VAL A 490 36.20 14.86 -23.84
N GLU A 491 36.65 14.98 -22.59
CA GLU A 491 38.06 15.25 -22.27
C GLU A 491 38.97 14.13 -22.81
N LYS A 492 38.59 12.86 -22.60
CA LYS A 492 39.33 11.70 -23.14
C LYS A 492 39.33 11.68 -24.66
N LEU A 493 38.20 11.97 -25.30
CA LEU A 493 38.08 12.03 -26.76
C LEU A 493 38.98 13.14 -27.31
N THR A 494 38.93 14.32 -26.70
CA THR A 494 39.79 15.45 -27.06
C THR A 494 41.27 15.09 -26.92
N ARG A 495 41.64 14.41 -25.83
CA ARG A 495 43.01 13.91 -25.62
C ARG A 495 43.44 12.90 -26.68
N ILE A 496 42.56 11.98 -27.08
CA ILE A 496 42.83 11.01 -28.16
C ILE A 496 42.96 11.72 -29.51
N THR A 497 42.09 12.68 -29.82
CA THR A 497 42.15 13.45 -31.07
C THR A 497 43.43 14.28 -31.15
N ILE A 498 43.85 14.92 -30.05
CA ILE A 498 45.13 15.63 -29.98
C ILE A 498 46.30 14.67 -30.21
N LEU A 499 46.26 13.47 -29.62
CA LEU A 499 47.28 12.44 -29.83
C LEU A 499 47.31 12.00 -31.30
N LEU A 500 46.14 11.73 -31.90
CA LEU A 500 46.03 11.35 -33.30
C LEU A 500 46.57 12.44 -34.22
N ALA A 501 46.24 13.72 -33.96
CA ALA A 501 46.77 14.84 -34.72
C ALA A 501 48.30 14.91 -34.64
N LYS A 502 48.90 14.68 -33.46
CA LYS A 502 50.36 14.59 -33.31
C LYS A 502 50.97 13.45 -34.14
N VAL A 503 50.30 12.29 -34.16
CA VAL A 503 50.70 11.15 -35.00
C VAL A 503 50.61 11.52 -36.49
N THR A 504 49.53 12.18 -36.92
CA THR A 504 49.38 12.63 -38.31
C THR A 504 50.47 13.65 -38.70
N ILE A 505 50.79 14.61 -37.85
CA ILE A 505 51.89 15.57 -38.08
C ILE A 505 53.23 14.85 -38.24
N LEU A 506 53.46 13.77 -37.49
CA LEU A 506 54.68 12.96 -37.60
C LEU A 506 54.74 12.17 -38.92
N PHE A 507 53.63 11.56 -39.35
CA PHE A 507 53.61 10.64 -40.49
C PHE A 507 53.29 11.29 -41.84
N LEU A 508 52.74 12.50 -41.87
CA LEU A 508 52.40 13.19 -43.12
C LEU A 508 53.64 13.55 -43.97
N PRO A 509 54.73 14.12 -43.40
CA PRO A 509 55.97 14.36 -44.16
C PRO A 509 56.63 13.07 -44.65
N VAL A 510 56.58 12.02 -43.82
CA VAL A 510 57.11 10.69 -44.17
C VAL A 510 56.30 10.07 -45.32
N SER A 511 54.98 10.18 -45.29
CA SER A 511 54.11 9.69 -46.36
C SER A 511 54.35 10.46 -47.67
N LEU A 512 54.55 11.79 -47.59
CA LEU A 512 54.89 12.62 -48.75
C LEU A 512 56.27 12.27 -49.31
N MET A 513 57.26 12.02 -48.44
CA MET A 513 58.57 11.52 -48.84
C MET A 513 58.45 10.17 -49.56
N THR A 514 57.73 9.20 -48.98
CA THR A 514 57.53 7.89 -49.61
C THR A 514 56.81 8.04 -50.96
N GLY A 515 55.84 8.96 -51.05
CA GLY A 515 55.19 9.32 -52.31
C GLY A 515 56.17 9.89 -53.35
N TYR A 516 57.06 10.80 -52.94
CA TYR A 516 58.10 11.39 -53.81
C TYR A 516 59.01 10.31 -54.40
N PHE A 517 59.54 9.41 -53.56
CA PHE A 517 60.36 8.28 -54.02
C PHE A 517 59.58 7.24 -54.86
N SER A 518 58.25 7.24 -54.79
CA SER A 518 57.38 6.39 -55.60
C SER A 518 57.00 7.01 -56.96
N THR A 519 57.38 8.26 -57.25
CA THR A 519 57.04 8.90 -58.53
C THR A 519 57.95 8.45 -59.67
N GLU A 520 57.36 8.03 -60.80
CA GLU A 520 58.09 7.61 -62.00
C GLU A 520 58.38 8.78 -62.95
N LEU A 521 59.12 9.78 -62.48
CA LEU A 521 59.57 10.89 -63.34
C LEU A 521 60.69 10.41 -64.28
N ARG A 522 60.61 10.75 -65.57
CA ARG A 522 61.53 10.29 -66.64
C ARG A 522 63.03 10.57 -66.39
N ASN A 523 63.37 11.53 -65.53
CA ASN A 523 64.76 11.88 -65.16
C ASN A 523 65.20 11.35 -63.79
N VAL A 524 64.36 10.57 -63.10
CA VAL A 524 64.57 10.14 -61.71
C VAL A 524 64.53 8.60 -61.58
N LYS A 525 64.14 7.91 -62.66
CA LYS A 525 63.98 6.46 -62.70
C LYS A 525 65.35 5.77 -62.70
N GLY A 526 65.78 5.29 -61.52
CA GLY A 526 66.98 4.46 -61.35
C GLY A 526 68.16 5.09 -60.58
N GLU A 527 68.07 6.35 -60.15
CA GLU A 527 69.16 7.01 -59.40
C GLU A 527 69.11 6.79 -57.89
N TYR A 528 67.93 6.47 -57.33
CA TYR A 528 67.79 6.33 -55.87
C TYR A 528 68.15 4.93 -55.38
N THR A 529 69.10 4.88 -54.44
CA THR A 529 69.50 3.63 -53.77
C THR A 529 68.64 3.35 -52.53
N ILE A 530 68.53 2.07 -52.15
CA ILE A 530 67.85 1.63 -50.91
C ILE A 530 68.38 2.40 -49.68
N ASN A 531 69.68 2.69 -49.66
CA ASN A 531 70.33 3.44 -48.58
C ASN A 531 69.86 4.90 -48.51
N GLN A 532 69.68 5.58 -49.65
CA GLN A 532 69.21 6.97 -49.68
C GLN A 532 67.75 7.11 -49.21
N TYR A 533 66.90 6.11 -49.48
CA TYR A 533 65.53 6.07 -48.95
C TYR A 533 65.52 6.02 -47.41
N TRP A 534 66.25 5.08 -46.81
CA TRP A 534 66.27 4.92 -45.35
C TRP A 534 66.95 6.09 -44.63
N VAL A 535 67.98 6.70 -45.22
CA VAL A 535 68.60 7.92 -44.69
C VAL A 535 67.63 9.10 -44.74
N SER A 536 66.94 9.31 -45.86
CA SER A 536 65.94 10.39 -46.01
C SER A 536 64.76 10.21 -45.05
N PHE A 537 64.29 8.97 -44.90
CA PHE A 537 63.26 8.60 -43.93
C PHE A 537 63.69 8.96 -42.49
N GLY A 538 64.91 8.57 -42.09
CA GLY A 538 65.44 8.85 -40.77
C GLY A 538 65.56 10.35 -40.48
N VAL A 539 66.08 11.13 -41.45
CA VAL A 539 66.22 12.59 -41.32
C VAL A 539 64.86 13.28 -41.21
N ILE A 540 63.89 12.93 -42.06
CA ILE A 540 62.56 13.56 -42.06
C ILE A 540 61.76 13.19 -40.82
N MET A 541 61.83 11.94 -40.36
CA MET A 541 61.18 11.50 -39.14
C MET A 541 61.78 12.19 -37.91
N PHE A 542 63.11 12.31 -37.85
CA PHE A 542 63.81 13.04 -36.78
C PHE A 542 63.43 14.53 -36.78
N LEU A 543 63.45 15.19 -37.94
CA LEU A 543 63.07 16.60 -38.05
C LEU A 543 61.61 16.82 -37.63
N SER A 544 60.71 15.90 -37.99
CA SER A 544 59.29 15.93 -37.59
C SER A 544 59.12 15.74 -36.08
N MET A 545 59.92 14.87 -35.43
CA MET A 545 59.96 14.76 -33.97
C MET A 545 60.46 16.03 -33.28
N VAL A 546 61.55 16.62 -33.78
CA VAL A 546 62.09 17.87 -33.24
C VAL A 546 61.09 19.01 -33.37
N LEU A 547 60.40 19.11 -34.51
CA LEU A 547 59.38 20.12 -34.75
C LEU A 547 58.20 19.95 -33.78
N LEU A 548 57.72 18.71 -33.57
CA LEU A 548 56.70 18.42 -32.56
C LEU A 548 57.14 18.77 -31.13
N TRP A 549 58.42 18.57 -30.80
CA TRP A 549 58.98 18.92 -29.50
C TRP A 549 59.04 20.43 -29.29
N ILE A 550 59.50 21.18 -30.29
CA ILE A 550 59.57 22.66 -30.26
C ILE A 550 58.16 23.26 -30.19
N PHE A 551 57.23 22.83 -31.04
CA PHE A 551 55.84 23.30 -31.00
C PHE A 551 55.14 22.93 -29.68
N GLY A 552 55.41 21.74 -29.15
CA GLY A 552 54.90 21.32 -27.84
C GLY A 552 55.44 22.16 -26.69
N TYR A 553 56.69 22.63 -26.77
CA TYR A 553 57.30 23.50 -25.77
C TYR A 553 56.84 24.97 -25.90
N ALA A 554 56.71 25.48 -27.13
CA ALA A 554 56.36 26.87 -27.38
C ALA A 554 54.86 27.20 -27.19
N SER A 555 53.96 26.23 -27.40
CA SER A 555 52.51 26.49 -27.40
C SER A 555 51.83 26.38 -26.03
N ASP A 556 52.56 26.12 -24.94
CA ASP A 556 52.08 25.92 -23.55
C ASP A 556 50.88 24.96 -23.37
N THR A 557 50.51 24.22 -24.42
CA THR A 557 49.57 23.07 -24.42
C THR A 557 50.13 21.84 -23.69
N VAL A 558 50.99 22.06 -22.68
CA VAL A 558 51.57 21.02 -21.84
C VAL A 558 50.56 20.60 -20.77
N GLU A 559 49.42 20.04 -21.19
CA GLU A 559 48.65 19.07 -20.38
C GLU A 559 49.33 17.67 -20.39
N GLY A 560 50.61 17.60 -20.77
CA GLY A 560 51.39 16.36 -20.82
C GLY A 560 51.96 15.87 -19.49
N LYS A 561 51.94 16.68 -18.42
CA LYS A 561 52.52 16.27 -17.11
C LYS A 561 51.78 15.10 -16.46
N THR A 562 50.48 14.92 -16.72
CA THR A 562 49.68 13.81 -16.14
C THR A 562 49.81 12.50 -16.95
N ILE A 563 50.09 12.58 -18.26
CA ILE A 563 50.19 11.42 -19.15
C ILE A 563 51.45 10.58 -18.84
N TYR A 564 52.58 11.23 -18.58
CA TYR A 564 53.82 10.50 -18.24
C TYR A 564 53.77 9.84 -16.85
N GLN A 565 53.01 10.40 -15.89
CA GLN A 565 52.89 9.82 -14.54
C GLN A 565 51.96 8.59 -14.48
N SER A 566 50.91 8.54 -15.30
CA SER A 566 49.95 7.42 -15.33
C SER A 566 50.50 6.18 -16.04
N LEU A 567 51.10 6.35 -17.21
CA LEU A 567 51.65 5.23 -17.98
C LEU A 567 52.93 4.66 -17.33
N SER A 568 53.79 5.52 -16.77
CA SER A 568 54.97 5.05 -16.04
C SER A 568 54.56 4.24 -14.80
N ARG A 569 53.57 4.68 -14.01
CA ARG A 569 53.08 3.93 -12.85
C ARG A 569 52.41 2.61 -13.22
N SER A 570 51.67 2.54 -14.32
CA SER A 570 51.04 1.30 -14.78
C SER A 570 52.07 0.29 -15.33
N PHE A 571 53.08 0.77 -16.07
CA PHE A 571 54.21 -0.07 -16.49
C PHE A 571 55.08 -0.52 -15.31
N PHE A 572 55.30 0.34 -14.32
CA PHE A 572 56.08 -0.01 -13.12
C PHE A 572 55.35 -1.02 -12.22
N ARG A 573 54.01 -0.97 -12.13
CA ARG A 573 53.23 -2.02 -11.46
C ARG A 573 53.27 -3.35 -12.23
N MET A 574 53.11 -3.29 -13.56
CA MET A 574 53.10 -4.50 -14.40
C MET A 574 54.49 -5.17 -14.49
N SER A 575 55.58 -4.40 -14.35
CA SER A 575 56.93 -4.98 -14.22
C SER A 575 57.15 -5.58 -12.83
N ARG A 576 56.61 -4.98 -11.76
CA ARG A 576 56.75 -5.49 -10.40
C ARG A 576 55.99 -6.80 -10.18
N ASP A 577 54.82 -6.97 -10.78
CA ASP A 577 54.04 -8.22 -10.72
C ASP A 577 54.66 -9.35 -11.56
N ARG A 578 55.39 -9.02 -12.64
CA ARG A 578 56.18 -10.01 -13.39
C ARG A 578 57.45 -10.45 -12.66
N VAL A 579 58.07 -9.55 -11.91
CA VAL A 579 59.30 -9.84 -11.15
C VAL A 579 58.98 -10.61 -9.85
N SER A 580 57.83 -10.38 -9.22
CA SER A 580 57.39 -11.19 -8.07
C SER A 580 57.02 -12.62 -8.47
N HIS A 581 56.38 -12.81 -9.63
CA HIS A 581 56.07 -14.16 -10.15
C HIS A 581 57.32 -14.96 -10.53
N ARG A 582 58.38 -14.29 -11.00
CA ARG A 582 59.64 -14.95 -11.42
C ARG A 582 60.57 -15.29 -10.25
N ARG A 583 60.30 -14.80 -9.03
CA ARG A 583 61.11 -15.09 -7.83
C ARG A 583 60.60 -16.30 -7.04
N ASN A 584 59.39 -16.79 -7.31
CA ASN A 584 58.82 -17.97 -6.67
C ASN A 584 59.02 -19.28 -7.47
N GLU A 585 59.65 -19.23 -8.64
CA GLU A 585 59.96 -20.41 -9.46
C GLU A 585 61.47 -20.55 -9.67
N THR A 586 62.18 -20.94 -8.60
CA THR A 586 63.46 -21.65 -8.71
C THR A 586 63.45 -22.82 -7.74
N PRO A 587 63.66 -24.07 -8.22
CA PRO A 587 63.49 -25.28 -7.42
C PRO A 587 64.72 -25.55 -6.56
N GLY A 588 64.51 -25.75 -5.26
CA GLY A 588 65.52 -26.32 -4.38
C GLY A 588 65.75 -27.78 -4.75
N GLY A 589 66.95 -28.07 -5.26
CA GLY A 589 67.45 -29.41 -5.52
C GLY A 589 67.77 -30.18 -4.24
N THR A 590 67.26 -31.41 -4.23
CA THR A 590 67.69 -32.66 -3.61
C THR A 590 69.04 -32.76 -2.88
N SER A 591 68.93 -33.37 -1.68
CA SER A 591 69.76 -34.45 -1.09
C SER A 591 71.07 -34.12 -0.35
N ARG A 592 71.03 -34.17 0.98
CA ARG A 592 71.58 -35.29 1.78
C ARG A 592 71.08 -35.25 3.22
#